data_AF-A0A7C3H0V1-F1
#
_entry.id   AF-A0A7C3H0V1-F1
#
_cell.length_a   1.000
_cell.length_b   1.000
_cell.length_c   1.000
_cell.angle_alpha   90.00
_cell.angle_beta   90.00
_cell.angle_gamma   90.00
#
_symmetry.space_group_name_H-M   'P 1'
#
loop_
_entity.id
_entity.type
_entity.pdbx_description
1 polymer ?
#
loop_
_entity_poly.entity_id
_entity_poly.type
_entity_poly.pdbx_seq_one_letter_code
_entity_poly.pdbx_strand_id
1 'polypeptide(L)' 'MPDASSSGTELILVSACLLGVACRYDGQSCPAEGVRDLAAHGRLVPICPEVAGGLPTPR' A
#
# COMPACT_ATOMS: atom_id res chain seq x y z
N MET A 1 17.35 -16.81 -0.09
CA MET A 1 16.01 -16.42 0.36
C MET A 1 16.16 -16.08 1.83
N PRO A 2 16.01 -14.81 2.25
CA PRO A 2 16.26 -14.43 3.63
C PRO A 2 15.31 -15.18 4.57
N ASP A 3 15.91 -15.62 5.67
CA ASP A 3 15.38 -16.44 6.75
C ASP A 3 14.31 -15.68 7.55
N ALA A 4 13.17 -16.35 7.78
CA ALA A 4 11.97 -15.82 8.43
C ALA A 4 12.04 -15.86 9.97
N SER A 5 13.22 -15.69 10.58
CA SER A 5 13.42 -15.73 12.03
C SER A 5 14.00 -14.43 12.58
N SER A 6 13.40 -13.29 12.23
CA SER A 6 13.68 -12.01 12.89
C SER A 6 12.44 -11.48 13.59
N SER A 7 12.49 -11.51 14.92
CA SER A 7 11.52 -10.99 15.89
C SER A 7 11.44 -9.45 15.86
N GLY A 8 11.22 -8.88 14.69
CA GLY A 8 10.94 -7.47 14.45
C GLY A 8 9.67 -7.41 13.63
N THR A 9 8.68 -6.68 14.11
CA THR A 9 7.37 -6.66 13.46
C THR A 9 7.55 -5.99 12.08
N GLU A 10 7.41 -6.76 11.00
CA GLU A 10 7.94 -6.38 9.68
C GLU A 10 7.01 -5.36 9.00
N LEU A 11 7.53 -4.19 8.59
CA LEU A 11 6.73 -3.19 7.88
C LEU A 11 6.72 -3.50 6.39
N ILE A 12 5.53 -3.68 5.84
CA ILE A 12 5.31 -3.94 4.42
C ILE A 12 4.79 -2.65 3.78
N LEU A 13 5.54 -2.12 2.81
CA LEU A 13 5.04 -1.05 1.96
C LEU A 13 4.01 -1.62 0.98
N VAL A 14 2.89 -0.92 0.83
CA VAL A 14 1.81 -1.36 -0.07
C VAL A 14 1.27 -0.19 -0.87
N SER A 15 0.91 -0.43 -2.12
CA SER A 15 0.29 0.58 -2.96
C SER A 15 -0.99 1.10 -2.32
N ALA A 16 -1.07 2.41 -2.06
CA ALA A 16 -2.19 3.03 -1.35
C ALA A 16 -3.54 2.79 -2.04
N CYS A 17 -3.55 2.67 -3.38
CA CYS A 17 -4.75 2.36 -4.15
C CYS A 17 -5.36 0.98 -3.83
N LEU A 18 -4.55 0.02 -3.38
CA LEU A 18 -5.00 -1.32 -2.96
C LEU A 18 -5.73 -1.30 -1.62
N LEU A 19 -5.51 -0.26 -0.83
CA LEU A 19 -6.22 -0.01 0.43
C LEU A 19 -7.40 0.97 0.27
N GLY A 20 -7.74 1.33 -0.97
CA GLY A 20 -8.90 2.18 -1.26
C GLY A 20 -8.59 3.67 -1.44
N VAL A 21 -7.33 4.10 -1.38
CA VAL A 21 -6.97 5.50 -1.64
C VAL A 21 -7.16 5.82 -3.13
N ALA A 22 -7.92 6.87 -3.42
CA ALA A 22 -8.20 7.33 -4.78
C ALA A 22 -7.01 8.09 -5.39
N CYS A 23 -5.87 7.40 -5.57
CA CYS A 23 -4.60 7.97 -6.03
C CYS A 23 -4.15 7.46 -7.41
N ARG A 24 -4.97 6.64 -8.10
CA ARG A 24 -4.68 6.22 -9.48
C ARG A 24 -4.72 7.42 -10.42
N TYR A 25 -4.12 7.28 -11.60
CA TYR A 25 -4.11 8.30 -12.64
C TYR A 25 -5.52 8.80 -13.00
N ASP A 26 -6.50 7.90 -13.02
CA ASP A 26 -7.92 8.18 -13.28
C ASP A 26 -8.70 8.72 -12.06
N GLY A 27 -8.03 9.01 -10.94
CA GLY A 27 -8.66 9.49 -9.72
C GLY A 27 -9.50 8.43 -9.00
N GLN A 28 -9.36 7.15 -9.35
CA GLN A 28 -10.05 6.04 -8.67
C GLN A 28 -9.12 5.29 -7.72
N SER A 29 -9.69 4.34 -6.98
CA SER A 29 -8.95 3.34 -6.20
C SER A 29 -9.04 1.94 -6.83
N CYS A 30 -8.30 0.98 -6.31
CA CYS A 30 -8.35 -0.42 -6.76
C CYS A 30 -8.22 -1.36 -5.56
N PRO A 31 -9.21 -1.40 -4.65
CA PRO A 31 -9.11 -2.15 -3.41
C PRO A 31 -8.91 -3.64 -3.68
N ALA A 32 -7.96 -4.25 -2.98
CA ALA A 32 -7.70 -5.69 -3.04
C ALA A 32 -8.01 -6.34 -1.69
N GLU A 33 -8.95 -7.29 -1.67
CA GLU A 33 -9.45 -7.92 -0.45
C GLU A 33 -8.33 -8.56 0.38
N GLY A 34 -7.47 -9.37 -0.24
CA GLY A 34 -6.34 -10.00 0.48
C GLY A 34 -5.34 -9.00 1.09
N VAL A 35 -5.21 -7.80 0.52
CA VAL A 35 -4.38 -6.73 1.10
C VAL A 35 -5.07 -6.08 2.30
N ARG A 36 -6.40 -5.95 2.25
CA ARG A 36 -7.19 -5.46 3.38
C ARG A 36 -7.16 -6.44 4.54
N ASP A 37 -7.22 -7.75 4.27
CA ASP A 37 -7.09 -8.79 5.28
C ASP A 37 -5.70 -8.77 5.93
N LEU A 38 -4.66 -8.56 5.13
CA LEU A 38 -3.29 -8.40 5.64
C LEU A 38 -3.14 -7.16 6.53
N ALA A 39 -3.93 -6.11 6.32
CA ALA A 39 -3.96 -4.93 7.19
C ALA A 39 -4.38 -5.30 8.63
N ALA A 40 -5.26 -6.29 8.80
CA ALA A 40 -5.70 -6.77 10.10
C ALA A 40 -4.60 -7.52 10.87
N HIS A 41 -3.58 -8.01 10.18
CA HIS A 41 -2.44 -8.72 10.79
C HIS A 41 -1.28 -7.78 11.16
N GLY A 42 -1.45 -6.49 10.89
CA GLY A 42 -0.58 -5.43 11.34
C GLY A 42 0.67 -5.29 10.47
N ARG A 43 0.98 -4.03 10.17
CA ARG A 43 2.19 -3.49 9.52
C ARG A 43 2.14 -3.26 8.01
N LEU A 44 1.05 -2.66 7.52
CA LEU A 44 1.02 -2.06 6.19
C LEU A 44 1.33 -0.55 6.26
N VAL A 45 2.24 -0.10 5.39
CA VAL A 45 2.53 1.32 5.16
C VAL A 45 2.03 1.69 3.76
N PRO A 46 0.87 2.37 3.64
CA PRO A 46 0.34 2.76 2.34
C PRO A 46 1.21 3.83 1.68
N ILE A 47 1.54 3.65 0.41
CA ILE A 47 2.28 4.63 -0.39
C ILE A 47 1.76 4.70 -1.83
N CYS A 48 1.66 5.91 -2.37
CA CYS A 48 1.54 6.15 -3.81
C CYS A 48 2.82 6.88 -4.26
N PRO A 49 3.76 6.22 -4.95
CA PRO A 49 5.02 6.84 -5.37
C PRO A 49 4.83 8.07 -6.26
N GLU A 50 3.78 8.08 -7.09
CA GLU A 50 3.47 9.19 -7.99
C GLU A 50 3.05 10.45 -7.21
N VAL A 51 2.14 10.31 -6.24
CA VAL A 51 1.72 11.42 -5.38
C VAL A 51 2.86 11.86 -4.45
N ALA A 52 3.61 10.92 -3.89
CA ALA A 52 4.79 11.23 -3.07
C ALA A 52 5.89 11.93 -3.90
N GLY A 53 5.95 11.65 -5.20
CA GLY A 53 6.81 12.33 -6.17
C GLY A 53 6.27 13.66 -6.70
N GLY A 54 5.09 14.10 -6.24
CA GLY A 54 4.50 15.40 -6.57
C GLY A 54 3.54 15.41 -7.76
N LEU A 55 3.17 14.26 -8.32
CA LEU A 55 2.18 14.23 -9.40
C LEU A 55 0.76 14.42 -8.82
N PRO A 56 -0.12 15.18 -9.51
CA PRO A 56 -1.49 15.38 -9.07
C PRO A 56 -2.33 14.10 -9.22
N THR A 57 -3.55 14.11 -8.68
CA THR A 57 -4.57 13.11 -8.97
C THR A 57 -5.88 13.84 -9.30
N PRO A 58 -6.49 13.66 -10.49
CA PRO A 58 -6.07 12.78 -11.59
C PRO A 58 -4.84 13.34 -12.36
N ARG A 59 -4.32 12.53 -13.27
CA ARG A 59 -3.18 12.84 -14.14
C ARG A 59 -3.21 11.97 -15.39
#